data_AF-A0A8B0SWV1-F1
#
_entry.id   AF-A0A8B0SWV1-F1
#
_cell.length_a   1.000
_cell.length_b   1.000
_cell.length_c   1.000
_cell.angle_alpha   90.00
_cell.angle_beta   90.00
_cell.angle_gamma   90.00
#
_symmetry.space_group_name_H-M   'P 1'
#
loop_
_entity.id
_entity.type
_entity.pdbx_description
1 polymer ?
#
loop_
_entity_poly.entity_id
_entity_poly.type
_entity_poly.pdbx_seq_one_letter_code
_entity_poly.pdbx_strand_id
1 'polypeptide(L)' 'MESHQKMMGNNTVSTTVPSTSYAAMNEHERAAVAHEFMNNGQSGPHQAMAEAHRRMINAG' A
#
# COMPACT_ATOMS: atom_id res chain seq x y z
N MET A 1 -15.74 -6.95 -17.14
CA MET A 1 -14.59 -6.70 -16.25
C MET A 1 -15.09 -6.34 -14.84
N GLU A 2 -15.96 -7.17 -14.26
CA GLU A 2 -16.70 -6.82 -13.03
C GLU A 2 -16.27 -7.64 -11.82
N SER A 3 -15.59 -8.77 -12.03
CA SER A 3 -15.11 -9.66 -10.97
C SER A 3 -13.96 -9.07 -10.16
N HIS A 4 -13.29 -8.02 -10.64
CA HIS A 4 -12.16 -7.38 -9.95
C HIS A 4 -12.61 -6.41 -8.87
N GLN A 5 -13.82 -5.86 -8.95
CA GLN A 5 -14.33 -4.89 -7.96
C GLN A 5 -14.88 -5.58 -6.71
N LYS A 6 -15.40 -6.81 -6.83
CA LYS A 6 -16.11 -7.49 -5.73
C LYS A 6 -15.21 -8.06 -4.62
N MET A 7 -13.90 -8.11 -4.84
CA MET A 7 -12.91 -8.57 -3.84
C MET A 7 -12.14 -7.42 -3.17
N MET A 8 -12.32 -6.18 -3.60
CA MET A 8 -11.74 -5.01 -2.93
C MET A 8 -12.74 -4.52 -1.89
N GLY A 9 -12.79 -5.22 -0.73
CA GLY A 9 -13.56 -4.75 0.42
C GLY A 9 -13.21 -3.30 0.71
N ASN A 10 -14.24 -2.47 0.97
CA ASN A 10 -14.19 -1.02 1.12
C ASN A 10 -12.87 -0.50 1.73
N ASN A 11 -11.88 -0.27 0.87
CA ASN A 11 -10.60 0.25 1.27
C ASN A 11 -10.75 1.77 1.21
N THR A 12 -11.15 2.36 2.33
CA THR A 12 -11.09 3.80 2.55
C THR A 12 -9.62 4.19 2.55
N VAL A 13 -9.06 4.34 1.35
CA VAL A 13 -7.77 4.99 1.13
C VAL A 13 -7.93 6.40 1.68
N SER A 14 -7.23 6.68 2.79
CA SER A 14 -7.08 8.03 3.30
C SER A 14 -6.21 8.81 2.30
N THR A 15 -6.87 9.46 1.34
CA THR A 15 -6.25 10.24 0.26
C THR A 15 -5.71 11.57 0.78
N THR A 16 -4.75 11.55 1.71
CA THR A 16 -4.14 12.77 2.27
C THR A 16 -2.62 12.88 2.05
N VAL A 17 -2.01 11.96 1.29
CA VAL A 17 -0.63 12.14 0.82
C VAL A 17 -0.63 12.65 -0.63
N PRO A 18 0.23 13.61 -0.99
CA PRO A 18 0.39 14.03 -2.39
C PRO A 18 0.70 12.80 -3.25
N SER A 19 -0.08 12.60 -4.31
CA SER A 19 0.00 11.41 -5.16
C SER A 19 1.29 11.42 -5.97
N THR A 20 2.40 10.95 -5.39
CA THR A 20 3.59 10.53 -6.14
C THR A 20 3.13 9.43 -7.10
N SER A 21 3.42 9.58 -8.39
CA SER A 21 3.09 8.53 -9.35
C SER A 21 3.79 7.24 -8.94
N TYR A 22 3.15 6.08 -9.11
CA TYR A 22 3.78 4.79 -8.74
C TYR A 22 5.15 4.61 -9.42
N ALA A 23 5.30 5.14 -10.64
CA ALA A 23 6.57 5.17 -11.38
C ALA A 23 7.65 6.04 -10.72
N ALA A 24 7.30 7.06 -9.93
CA ALA A 24 8.23 7.92 -9.20
C ALA A 24 8.54 7.43 -7.77
N MET A 25 7.79 6.44 -7.26
CA MET A 25 8.05 5.84 -5.94
C MET A 25 9.34 5.02 -5.94
N ASN A 26 10.08 5.05 -4.83
CA ASN A 26 11.20 4.13 -4.59
C ASN A 26 10.72 2.70 -4.30
N GLU A 27 11.64 1.73 -4.29
CA GLU A 27 11.28 0.31 -4.12
C GLU A 27 10.56 0.03 -2.80
N HIS A 28 10.97 0.68 -1.71
CA HIS A 28 10.31 0.52 -0.41
C HIS A 28 8.93 1.18 -0.39
N GLU A 29 8.75 2.34 -1.04
CA GLU A 29 7.42 2.95 -1.21
C GLU A 29 6.47 2.03 -2.01
N ARG A 30 6.95 1.48 -3.12
CA ARG A 30 6.16 0.57 -3.96
C ARG A 30 5.78 -0.70 -3.20
N ALA A 31 6.70 -1.28 -2.43
CA ALA A 31 6.44 -2.46 -1.63
C ALA A 31 5.43 -2.19 -0.50
N ALA A 32 5.51 -1.03 0.16
CA ALA A 32 4.54 -0.63 1.17
C ALA A 32 3.12 -0.52 0.58
N VAL A 33 2.99 0.17 -0.56
CA VAL A 33 1.72 0.30 -1.29
C VAL A 33 1.23 -1.07 -1.76
N ALA A 34 2.09 -1.93 -2.28
CA ALA A 34 1.67 -3.27 -2.71
C ALA A 34 1.01 -4.06 -1.56
N HIS A 35 1.57 -4.03 -0.35
CA HIS A 35 0.99 -4.72 0.80
C HIS A 35 -0.37 -4.15 1.24
N GLU A 36 -0.58 -2.84 1.17
CA GLU A 36 -1.86 -2.21 1.51
C GLU A 36 -2.99 -2.54 0.53
N PHE A 37 -2.65 -2.81 -0.73
CA PHE A 37 -3.59 -3.08 -1.81
C PHE A 37 -3.82 -4.57 -2.09
N MET A 38 -3.11 -5.46 -1.39
CA MET A 38 -3.37 -6.90 -1.44
C MET A 38 -4.70 -7.26 -0.75
N ASN A 39 -5.25 -8.42 -1.09
CA ASN A 39 -6.38 -8.98 -0.34
C ASN A 39 -5.97 -9.18 1.13
N ASN A 40 -6.79 -8.70 2.07
CA ASN A 40 -6.43 -8.57 3.49
C ASN A 40 -5.21 -7.65 3.74
N GLY A 41 -4.97 -6.63 2.92
CA GLY A 41 -3.86 -5.68 3.12
C GLY A 41 -3.92 -4.93 4.46
N GLN A 42 -5.12 -4.81 5.04
CA GLN A 42 -5.34 -4.27 6.39
C GLN A 42 -5.16 -5.31 7.51
N SER A 43 -4.78 -6.55 7.19
CA SER A 43 -4.42 -7.54 8.20
C SER A 43 -3.08 -7.18 8.85
N GLY A 44 -2.92 -7.55 10.12
CA GLY A 44 -1.71 -7.25 10.90
C GLY A 44 -0.39 -7.56 10.19
N PRO A 45 -0.22 -8.73 9.54
CA PRO A 45 1.02 -9.05 8.81
C PRO A 45 1.30 -8.07 7.66
N HIS A 46 0.30 -7.74 6.85
CA HIS A 46 0.47 -6.82 5.73
C HIS A 46 0.72 -5.39 6.19
N GLN A 47 0.03 -4.93 7.23
CA GLN A 47 0.30 -3.62 7.85
C GLN A 47 1.72 -3.53 8.41
N ALA A 48 2.19 -4.56 9.12
CA ALA A 48 3.54 -4.61 9.68
C ALA A 48 4.61 -4.58 8.57
N MET A 49 4.39 -5.29 7.46
CA MET A 49 5.30 -5.24 6.31
C MET A 49 5.30 -3.87 5.62
N ALA A 50 4.13 -3.26 5.42
CA ALA A 50 4.03 -1.92 4.85
C ALA A 50 4.74 -0.88 5.73
N GLU A 51 4.60 -0.98 7.05
CA GLU A 51 5.29 -0.10 7.99
C GLU A 51 6.80 -0.33 8.01
N ALA A 52 7.27 -1.57 7.95
CA ALA A 52 8.69 -1.87 7.86
C ALA A 52 9.34 -1.23 6.63
N HIS A 53 8.69 -1.30 5.47
CA HIS A 53 9.11 -0.61 4.27
C HIS A 53 9.11 0.91 4.45
N ARG A 54 8.05 1.49 5.04
CA ARG A 54 7.98 2.92 5.33
C ARG A 54 9.11 3.42 6.23
N ARG A 55 9.53 2.61 7.20
CA ARG A 55 10.65 2.91 8.10
C ARG A 55 12.00 2.90 7.38
N MET A 56 12.16 2.07 6.36
CA MET A 56 13.39 2.03 5.54
C MET A 56 13.53 3.27 4.64
N ILE A 57 12.43 3.91 4.22
CA ILE A 57 12.48 5.16 3.44
C ILE A 57 13.14 6.30 4.23
N ASN A 58 12.82 6.41 5.53
CA ASN A 58 13.36 7.48 6.39
C ASN A 58 14.73 7.14 7.02
N ALA A 59 15.21 5.92 6.84
CA ALA A 59 16.48 5.46 7.39
C ALA A 59 17.66 5.65 6.42
N GLY A 60 17.42 6.20 5.24
CA GLY A 60 18.41 6.51 4.19
C GLY A 60 18.68 7.99 4.05
#